data_AF-A0A1C4XGZ0-F1
#
_entry.id   AF-A0A1C4XGZ0-F1
#
_cell.length_a   1.000
_cell.length_b   1.000
_cell.length_c   1.000
_cell.angle_alpha   90.00
_cell.angle_beta   90.00
_cell.angle_gamma   90.00
#
_symmetry.space_group_name_H-M   'P 1'
#
loop_
_entity.id
_entity.type
_entity.pdbx_description
1 polymer ?
#
loop_
_entity_poly.entity_id
_entity_poly.type
_entity_poly.pdbx_seq_one_letter_code
_entity_poly.pdbx_strand_id
1 'polypeptide(L)'
;MSLAASTRGVVWAAHAVGGCGALTLLWAFSVPGFSVIVALIALTVLAVAAVLWTVGAQLSHRAGRTWPWWLLVAPVLAAVTLALLVTRAPLHSRWELSRGAFETVVTRLPESTAATRFDRVEAPARIGSYRITTAYLVPGGVIFYERNGAFFNDAGFAYLPGGPSRSLHNGSFESPMFWPLGGGWYGWTASW
;
A
#
# COMPACT_ATOMS: atom_id res chain seq x y z
N MET A 1 -41.03 7.72 13.46
CA MET A 1 -39.91 6.78 13.25
C MET A 1 -39.40 6.36 14.61
N SER A 2 -39.37 5.06 14.95
CA SER A 2 -38.94 4.63 16.29
C SER A 2 -37.42 4.86 16.48
N LEU A 3 -36.98 5.18 17.69
CA LEU A 3 -35.55 5.35 18.06
C LEU A 3 -34.69 4.13 17.68
N ALA A 4 -35.30 2.94 17.62
CA ALA A 4 -34.65 1.71 17.17
C ALA A 4 -34.35 1.67 15.66
N ALA A 5 -35.14 2.35 14.83
CA ALA A 5 -34.91 2.42 13.39
C ALA A 5 -33.79 3.43 13.05
N SER A 6 -33.73 4.56 13.76
CA SER A 6 -32.67 5.56 13.53
C SER A 6 -31.30 5.05 13.98
N THR A 7 -31.21 4.39 15.14
CA THR A 7 -29.95 3.81 15.66
C THR A 7 -29.37 2.75 14.73
N ARG A 8 -30.21 1.87 14.16
CA ARG A 8 -29.76 0.88 13.18
C ARG A 8 -29.23 1.54 11.90
N GLY A 9 -29.87 2.62 11.43
CA GLY A 9 -29.42 3.38 10.27
C GLY A 9 -28.03 3.99 10.46
N VAL A 10 -27.77 4.58 11.64
CA VAL A 10 -26.45 5.17 11.98
C VAL A 10 -25.33 4.13 11.94
N VAL A 11 -25.57 2.93 12.46
CA VAL A 11 -24.52 1.89 12.49
C VAL A 11 -24.26 1.32 11.08
N TRP A 12 -25.28 1.15 10.25
CA TRP A 12 -25.06 0.77 8.85
C TRP A 12 -24.27 1.84 8.08
N ALA A 13 -24.57 3.11 8.30
CA ALA A 13 -23.77 4.20 7.75
C ALA A 13 -22.31 4.12 8.24
N ALA A 14 -22.09 3.85 9.54
CA ALA A 14 -20.75 3.66 10.09
C ALA A 14 -19.99 2.50 9.42
N HIS A 15 -20.65 1.37 9.14
CA HIS A 15 -20.04 0.25 8.41
C HIS A 15 -19.68 0.61 6.97
N ALA A 16 -20.57 1.33 6.26
CA ALA A 16 -20.29 1.77 4.89
C ALA A 16 -19.09 2.74 4.85
N VAL A 17 -19.09 3.74 5.73
CA VAL A 17 -17.98 4.70 5.86
C VAL A 17 -16.68 3.98 6.26
N GLY A 18 -16.76 3.05 7.22
CA GLY A 18 -15.64 2.22 7.65
C GLY A 18 -15.08 1.34 6.52
N GLY A 19 -15.96 0.73 5.71
CA GLY A 19 -15.58 -0.04 4.53
C GLY A 19 -14.84 0.81 3.50
N CYS A 20 -15.35 2.00 3.19
CA CYS A 20 -14.67 2.95 2.29
C CYS A 20 -13.30 3.38 2.84
N GLY A 21 -13.22 3.68 4.14
CA GLY A 21 -11.96 4.00 4.82
C GLY A 21 -10.95 2.85 4.74
N ALA A 22 -11.40 1.62 5.00
CA ALA A 22 -10.56 0.43 4.92
C ALA A 22 -10.02 0.18 3.50
N LEU A 23 -10.88 0.26 2.47
CA LEU A 23 -10.46 0.12 1.08
C LEU A 23 -9.45 1.21 0.66
N THR A 24 -9.69 2.45 1.09
CA THR A 24 -8.77 3.57 0.82
C THR A 24 -7.41 3.35 1.51
N LEU A 25 -7.41 2.80 2.73
CA LEU A 25 -6.19 2.45 3.44
C LEU A 25 -5.43 1.33 2.73
N LEU A 26 -6.11 0.24 2.34
CA LEU A 26 -5.49 -0.84 1.58
C LEU A 26 -4.90 -0.34 0.25
N TRP A 27 -5.58 0.60 -0.42
CA TRP A 27 -5.05 1.26 -1.60
C TRP A 27 -3.77 2.05 -1.31
N ALA A 28 -3.73 2.81 -0.21
CA ALA A 28 -2.55 3.57 0.21
C ALA A 28 -1.31 2.67 0.41
N PHE A 29 -1.50 1.44 0.87
CA PHE A 29 -0.46 0.43 1.11
C PHE A 29 -0.25 -0.55 -0.07
N SER A 30 -0.85 -0.29 -1.23
CA SER A 30 -0.67 -1.12 -2.43
C SER A 30 0.56 -0.72 -3.27
N VAL A 31 1.36 0.23 -2.78
CA VAL A 31 2.64 0.70 -3.38
C VAL A 31 3.82 0.31 -2.48
N PRO A 32 5.06 0.22 -3.00
CA PRO A 32 6.24 0.03 -2.17
C PRO A 32 6.34 1.18 -1.16
N GLY A 33 6.42 0.86 0.14
CA GLY A 33 6.19 1.86 1.18
C GLY A 33 4.70 2.12 1.41
N PHE A 34 4.24 3.37 1.28
CA PHE A 34 2.81 3.73 1.31
C PHE A 34 2.58 5.21 0.93
N SER A 35 1.39 5.51 0.41
CA SER A 35 0.96 6.88 0.13
C SER A 35 0.49 7.59 1.41
N VAL A 36 1.34 8.45 1.99
CA VAL A 36 1.06 9.15 3.26
C VAL A 36 -0.24 9.95 3.23
N ILE A 37 -0.46 10.78 2.20
CA ILE A 37 -1.66 11.62 2.11
C ILE A 37 -2.93 10.76 2.06
N VAL A 38 -2.93 9.70 1.25
CA VAL A 38 -4.08 8.80 1.12
C VAL A 38 -4.31 8.03 2.41
N ALA A 39 -3.25 7.58 3.09
CA ALA A 39 -3.34 6.93 4.39
C ALA A 39 -3.94 7.86 5.45
N LEU A 40 -3.52 9.13 5.51
CA LEU A 40 -4.10 10.12 6.43
C LEU A 40 -5.59 10.33 6.18
N ILE A 41 -5.99 10.50 4.91
CA ILE A 41 -7.42 10.60 4.54
C ILE A 41 -8.18 9.35 5.00
N ALA A 42 -7.65 8.16 4.74
CA ALA A 42 -8.27 6.90 5.14
C ALA A 42 -8.42 6.80 6.66
N LEU A 43 -7.39 7.19 7.42
CA LEU A 43 -7.40 7.20 8.89
C LEU A 43 -8.44 8.19 9.44
N THR A 44 -8.58 9.37 8.84
CA THR A 44 -9.64 10.33 9.22
C THR A 44 -11.03 9.73 9.00
N VAL A 45 -11.26 9.10 7.85
CA VAL A 45 -12.54 8.43 7.52
C VAL A 45 -12.84 7.30 8.51
N LEU A 46 -11.84 6.48 8.83
CA LEU A 46 -11.95 5.38 9.80
C LEU A 46 -12.23 5.90 11.22
N ALA A 47 -11.63 7.03 11.63
CA ALA A 47 -11.90 7.64 12.92
C ALA A 47 -13.36 8.10 13.03
N VAL A 48 -13.91 8.74 11.98
CA VAL A 48 -15.34 9.10 11.93
C VAL A 48 -16.22 7.87 12.02
N ALA A 49 -15.90 6.81 11.26
CA ALA A 49 -16.64 5.55 11.32
C ALA A 49 -16.62 4.92 12.73
N ALA A 50 -15.46 4.94 13.41
CA ALA A 50 -15.31 4.42 14.76
C ALA A 50 -16.15 5.20 15.78
N VAL A 51 -16.21 6.54 15.67
CA VAL A 51 -17.06 7.38 16.52
C VAL A 51 -18.54 7.06 16.30
N LEU A 52 -19.00 7.01 15.04
CA LEU A 52 -20.38 6.69 14.70
C LEU A 52 -20.79 5.29 15.19
N TRP A 53 -19.91 4.31 14.99
CA TRP A 53 -20.13 2.94 15.46
C TRP A 53 -20.20 2.89 16.98
N THR A 54 -19.30 3.57 17.70
CA THR A 54 -19.27 3.59 19.17
C THR A 54 -20.54 4.21 19.75
N VAL A 55 -20.98 5.35 19.20
CA VAL A 55 -22.24 5.99 19.62
C VAL A 55 -23.43 5.05 19.37
N GLY A 56 -23.51 4.44 18.19
CA GLY A 56 -24.57 3.49 17.86
C GLY A 56 -24.58 2.23 18.75
N ALA A 57 -23.41 1.71 19.09
CA ALA A 57 -23.24 0.56 20.00
C ALA A 57 -23.71 0.91 21.42
N GLN A 58 -23.29 2.07 21.95
CA GLN A 58 -23.69 2.54 23.27
C GLN A 58 -25.20 2.80 23.37
N LEU A 59 -25.80 3.42 22.36
CA LEU A 59 -27.25 3.62 22.30
C LEU A 59 -28.02 2.28 22.24
N SER A 60 -27.49 1.30 21.51
CA SER A 60 -28.09 -0.04 21.44
C SER A 60 -28.02 -0.77 22.78
N HIS A 61 -26.91 -0.66 23.50
CA HIS A 61 -26.76 -1.22 24.84
C HIS A 61 -27.69 -0.53 25.85
N ARG A 62 -27.76 0.81 25.85
CA ARG A 62 -28.64 1.57 26.75
C ARG A 62 -30.13 1.26 26.54
N ALA A 63 -30.52 0.86 25.34
CA ALA A 63 -31.87 0.42 25.02
C ALA A 63 -32.22 -1.00 25.53
N GLY A 64 -31.35 -1.64 26.32
CA GLY A 64 -31.59 -2.95 26.91
C GLY A 64 -31.60 -4.10 25.90
N ARG A 65 -31.07 -3.89 24.69
CA ARG A 65 -30.99 -4.95 23.67
C ARG A 65 -29.83 -5.89 23.96
N THR A 66 -30.05 -7.18 23.79
CA THR A 66 -28.97 -8.17 23.67
C THR A 66 -28.04 -7.77 22.53
N TRP A 67 -26.73 -7.90 22.74
CA TRP A 67 -25.69 -7.48 21.80
C TRP A 67 -25.96 -8.00 20.38
N PRO A 68 -26.39 -7.15 19.45
CA PRO A 68 -26.76 -7.63 18.13
C PRO A 68 -25.51 -8.02 17.33
N TRP A 69 -25.60 -9.12 16.57
CA TRP A 69 -24.48 -9.64 15.78
C TRP A 69 -23.89 -8.62 14.79
N TRP A 70 -24.70 -7.69 14.27
CA TRP A 70 -24.24 -6.68 13.30
C TRP A 70 -23.24 -5.68 13.88
N LEU A 71 -23.13 -5.56 15.22
CA LEU A 71 -22.06 -4.79 15.83
C LEU A 71 -20.68 -5.41 15.56
N LEU A 72 -20.61 -6.71 15.31
CA LEU A 72 -19.34 -7.40 15.05
C LEU A 72 -18.76 -7.09 13.66
N VAL A 73 -19.52 -6.47 12.76
CA VAL A 73 -19.04 -6.16 11.40
C VAL A 73 -17.84 -5.20 11.44
N ALA A 74 -17.88 -4.13 12.24
CA ALA A 74 -16.77 -3.19 12.36
C ALA A 74 -15.46 -3.83 12.90
N PRO A 75 -15.44 -4.56 14.05
CA PRO A 75 -14.21 -5.19 14.53
C PRO A 75 -13.71 -6.28 13.59
N VAL A 76 -14.59 -7.05 12.94
CA VAL A 76 -14.18 -8.04 11.92
C VAL A 76 -13.54 -7.34 10.72
N LEU A 77 -14.14 -6.26 10.21
CA LEU A 77 -13.57 -5.46 9.13
C LEU A 77 -12.19 -4.90 9.50
N ALA A 78 -12.04 -4.38 10.72
CA ALA A 78 -10.76 -3.87 11.21
C ALA A 78 -9.70 -4.98 11.29
N ALA A 79 -10.06 -6.15 11.84
CA ALA A 79 -9.16 -7.31 11.93
C ALA A 79 -8.72 -7.81 10.54
N VAL A 80 -9.65 -7.92 9.59
CA VAL A 80 -9.34 -8.31 8.20
C VAL A 80 -8.44 -7.28 7.54
N THR A 81 -8.74 -5.99 7.69
CA THR A 81 -7.91 -4.91 7.12
C THR A 81 -6.49 -4.97 7.66
N LEU A 82 -6.34 -5.12 8.98
CA LEU A 82 -5.04 -5.26 9.63
C LEU A 82 -4.28 -6.50 9.12
N ALA A 83 -4.95 -7.65 9.02
CA ALA A 83 -4.34 -8.87 8.50
C ALA A 83 -3.83 -8.69 7.05
N LEU A 84 -4.62 -8.03 6.19
CA LEU A 84 -4.22 -7.73 4.81
C LEU A 84 -3.02 -6.78 4.74
N LEU A 85 -2.95 -5.77 5.63
CA LEU A 85 -1.81 -4.85 5.71
C LEU A 85 -0.53 -5.55 6.19
N VAL A 86 -0.63 -6.36 7.25
CA VAL A 86 0.53 -7.10 7.81
C VAL A 86 1.10 -8.07 6.78
N THR A 87 0.24 -8.76 6.04
CA THR A 87 0.64 -9.69 4.97
C THR A 87 1.05 -8.99 3.66
N ARG A 88 0.95 -7.65 3.60
CA ARG A 88 1.19 -6.86 2.38
C ARG A 88 0.38 -7.35 1.17
N ALA A 89 -0.77 -7.96 1.42
CA ALA A 89 -1.62 -8.52 0.37
C ALA A 89 -2.03 -7.48 -0.71
N PRO A 90 -2.37 -6.21 -0.38
CA PRO A 90 -2.68 -5.20 -1.40
C PRO A 90 -1.50 -4.92 -2.34
N LEU A 91 -0.28 -4.87 -1.81
CA LEU A 91 0.93 -4.67 -2.61
C LEU A 91 1.16 -5.84 -3.55
N HIS A 92 1.16 -7.08 -3.02
CA HIS A 92 1.35 -8.28 -3.85
C HIS A 92 0.28 -8.40 -4.93
N SER A 93 -0.99 -8.16 -4.60
CA SER A 93 -2.09 -8.26 -5.56
C SER A 93 -1.94 -7.25 -6.70
N ARG A 94 -1.63 -6.00 -6.38
CA ARG A 94 -1.45 -4.94 -7.38
C ARG A 94 -0.16 -5.10 -8.19
N TRP A 95 0.88 -5.66 -7.56
CA TRP A 95 2.14 -6.03 -8.21
C TRP A 95 1.92 -7.11 -9.26
N GLU A 96 1.29 -8.24 -8.91
CA GLU A 96 1.06 -9.34 -9.86
C GLU A 96 0.27 -8.88 -11.08
N LEU A 97 -0.74 -8.03 -10.89
CA LEU A 97 -1.50 -7.41 -12.00
C LEU A 97 -0.66 -6.48 -12.89
N SER A 98 0.45 -5.93 -12.37
CA SER A 98 1.33 -4.98 -13.09
C SER A 98 2.62 -5.63 -13.58
N ARG A 99 2.96 -6.84 -13.12
CA ARG A 99 4.25 -7.51 -13.34
C ARG A 99 4.61 -7.63 -14.82
N GLY A 100 3.68 -8.09 -15.67
CA GLY A 100 3.94 -8.23 -17.10
C GLY A 100 4.27 -6.91 -17.81
N ALA A 101 3.71 -5.78 -17.34
CA ALA A 101 4.04 -4.46 -17.88
C ALA A 101 5.48 -4.05 -17.51
N PHE A 102 5.91 -4.36 -16.28
CA PHE A 102 7.29 -4.14 -15.84
C PHE A 102 8.28 -5.01 -16.61
N GLU A 103 7.98 -6.31 -16.77
CA GLU A 103 8.80 -7.22 -17.56
C GLU A 103 8.96 -6.72 -19.01
N THR A 104 7.87 -6.23 -19.63
CA THR A 104 7.91 -5.63 -20.97
C THR A 104 8.80 -4.38 -21.05
N VAL A 105 8.87 -3.58 -19.98
CA VAL A 105 9.76 -2.42 -19.94
C VAL A 105 11.20 -2.87 -19.81
N VAL A 106 11.50 -3.82 -18.92
CA VAL A 106 12.86 -4.33 -18.71
C VAL A 106 13.45 -4.92 -19.99
N THR A 107 12.67 -5.63 -20.81
CA THR A 107 13.18 -6.19 -22.08
C THR A 107 13.55 -5.15 -23.13
N ARG A 108 13.13 -3.89 -22.96
CA ARG A 108 13.43 -2.78 -23.86
C ARG A 108 14.56 -1.89 -23.34
N LEU A 109 14.98 -2.08 -22.10
CA LEU A 109 16.09 -1.31 -21.53
C LEU A 109 17.43 -1.83 -22.07
N PRO A 110 18.46 -0.96 -22.14
CA PRO A 110 19.82 -1.39 -22.42
C PRO A 110 20.29 -2.45 -21.41
N GLU A 111 21.24 -3.30 -21.82
CA GLU A 111 21.81 -4.31 -20.92
C GLU A 111 22.46 -3.66 -19.69
N SER A 112 22.07 -4.13 -18.49
CA SER A 112 22.55 -3.57 -17.21
C SER A 112 24.01 -3.91 -16.89
N THR A 113 24.60 -4.88 -17.58
CA THR A 113 26.01 -5.28 -17.43
C THR A 113 26.98 -4.16 -17.81
N ALA A 114 26.53 -3.18 -18.59
CA ALA A 114 27.30 -1.98 -18.93
C ALA A 114 27.27 -0.90 -17.83
N ALA A 115 26.33 -0.98 -16.87
CA ALA A 115 26.20 0.02 -15.82
C ALA A 115 27.26 -0.20 -14.72
N THR A 116 28.06 0.83 -14.48
CA THR A 116 29.08 0.83 -13.41
C THR A 116 28.60 1.57 -12.16
N ARG A 117 27.48 2.30 -12.28
CA ARG A 117 26.85 3.12 -11.24
C ARG A 117 25.34 3.21 -11.49
N PHE A 118 24.68 4.17 -10.83
CA PHE A 118 23.30 4.55 -11.11
C PHE A 118 23.23 5.38 -12.40
N ASP A 119 23.03 4.71 -13.52
CA ASP A 119 22.90 5.34 -14.83
C ASP A 119 21.42 5.55 -15.16
N ARG A 120 21.00 6.81 -15.23
CA ARG A 120 19.59 7.16 -15.47
C ARG A 120 19.16 6.67 -16.84
N VAL A 121 17.99 6.03 -16.91
CA VAL A 121 17.37 5.58 -18.16
C VAL A 121 15.95 6.10 -18.30
N GLU A 122 15.50 6.20 -19.55
CA GLU A 122 14.12 6.54 -19.83
C GLU A 122 13.21 5.36 -19.53
N ALA A 123 12.13 5.62 -18.79
CA ALA A 123 11.06 4.67 -18.53
C ALA A 123 9.72 5.39 -18.70
N PRO A 124 8.64 4.68 -19.09
CA PRO A 124 7.32 5.25 -19.13
C PRO A 124 6.92 5.82 -17.76
N ALA A 125 6.32 7.02 -17.74
CA ALA A 125 5.84 7.65 -16.50
C ALA A 125 4.79 6.82 -15.75
N ARG A 126 4.20 5.82 -16.42
CA ARG A 126 3.29 4.86 -15.84
C ARG A 126 3.62 3.46 -16.35
N ILE A 127 3.84 2.53 -15.42
CA ILE A 127 4.05 1.11 -15.72
C ILE A 127 2.98 0.31 -14.99
N GLY A 128 2.09 -0.33 -15.76
CA GLY A 128 0.88 -0.96 -15.22
C GLY A 128 0.03 0.04 -14.42
N SER A 129 -0.22 -0.29 -13.15
CA SER A 129 -0.98 0.58 -12.24
C SER A 129 -0.13 1.62 -11.51
N TYR A 130 1.20 1.61 -11.64
CA TYR A 130 2.12 2.43 -10.84
C TYR A 130 2.63 3.66 -11.60
N ARG A 131 2.89 4.75 -10.88
CA ARG A 131 3.48 5.97 -11.44
C ARG A 131 4.98 5.99 -11.16
N ILE A 132 5.77 5.97 -12.23
CA ILE A 132 7.22 5.94 -12.13
C ILE A 132 7.75 7.35 -12.39
N THR A 133 8.62 7.82 -11.51
CA THR A 133 9.25 9.14 -11.63
C THR A 133 10.58 9.06 -12.34
N THR A 134 11.38 8.05 -12.00
CA THR A 134 12.73 7.84 -12.55
C THR A 134 13.07 6.35 -12.57
N ALA A 135 13.92 5.96 -13.50
CA ALA A 135 14.54 4.64 -13.54
C ALA A 135 16.06 4.77 -13.69
N TYR A 136 16.79 3.84 -13.08
CA TYR A 136 18.25 3.76 -13.13
C TYR A 136 18.67 2.33 -13.44
N LEU A 137 19.55 2.18 -14.43
CA LEU A 137 20.36 0.98 -14.52
C LEU A 137 21.36 0.97 -13.37
N VAL A 138 21.54 -0.20 -12.78
CA VAL A 138 22.48 -0.45 -11.70
C VAL A 138 23.25 -1.73 -12.01
N PRO A 139 24.43 -1.95 -11.41
CA PRO A 139 25.14 -3.21 -11.59
C PRO A 139 24.22 -4.40 -11.26
N GLY A 140 23.96 -5.23 -12.26
CA GLY A 140 23.13 -6.42 -12.13
C GLY A 140 21.62 -6.23 -12.32
N GLY A 141 21.13 -5.03 -12.68
CA GLY A 141 19.70 -4.85 -12.94
C GLY A 141 19.22 -3.41 -13.12
N VAL A 142 18.00 -3.14 -12.68
CA VAL A 142 17.35 -1.83 -12.81
C VAL A 142 16.51 -1.50 -11.56
N ILE A 143 16.50 -0.23 -11.19
CA ILE A 143 15.70 0.33 -10.10
C ILE A 143 14.72 1.36 -10.66
N PHE A 144 13.45 1.23 -10.29
CA PHE A 144 12.36 2.15 -10.59
C PHE A 144 11.91 2.86 -9.32
N TYR A 145 11.77 4.18 -9.40
CA TYR A 145 11.26 5.03 -8.32
C TYR A 145 9.75 5.25 -8.52
N GLU A 146 8.95 4.93 -7.50
CA GLU A 146 7.50 5.09 -7.52
C GLU A 146 7.10 6.41 -6.83
N ARG A 147 6.21 7.16 -7.46
CA ARG A 147 5.86 8.52 -7.05
C ARG A 147 5.29 8.64 -5.63
N ASN A 148 4.56 7.62 -5.19
CA ASN A 148 3.84 7.60 -3.92
C ASN A 148 4.57 6.76 -2.87
N GLY A 149 5.83 6.39 -3.14
CA GLY A 149 6.60 5.42 -2.39
C GLY A 149 6.86 5.80 -0.94
N ALA A 150 7.09 7.08 -0.66
CA ALA A 150 6.97 7.66 0.68
C ALA A 150 7.15 9.18 0.62
N PHE A 151 6.64 9.88 1.63
CA PHE A 151 6.62 11.36 1.69
C PHE A 151 8.02 11.96 1.96
N PHE A 152 8.85 11.23 2.73
CA PHE A 152 10.24 11.59 3.05
C PHE A 152 11.25 10.51 2.65
N ASN A 153 10.79 9.36 2.15
CA ASN A 153 11.64 8.22 1.80
C ASN A 153 11.43 7.93 0.30
N ASP A 154 12.46 7.44 -0.36
CA ASP A 154 12.30 6.88 -1.69
C ASP A 154 11.80 5.44 -1.59
N ALA A 155 10.94 5.05 -2.51
CA ALA A 155 10.56 3.66 -2.64
C ALA A 155 10.20 3.33 -4.09
N GLY A 156 10.20 2.04 -4.40
CA GLY A 156 9.76 1.58 -5.69
C GLY A 156 10.04 0.11 -5.92
N PHE A 157 10.36 -0.22 -7.16
CA PHE A 157 10.56 -1.58 -7.61
C PHE A 157 11.98 -1.76 -8.14
N ALA A 158 12.53 -2.95 -8.02
CA ALA A 158 13.81 -3.29 -8.60
C ALA A 158 13.74 -4.67 -9.27
N TYR A 159 14.35 -4.78 -10.44
CA TYR A 159 14.61 -6.07 -11.07
C TYR A 159 16.09 -6.39 -10.91
N LEU A 160 16.38 -7.36 -10.04
CA LEU A 160 17.71 -7.78 -9.62
C LEU A 160 17.75 -9.31 -9.63
N PRO A 161 17.89 -9.96 -10.80
CA PRO A 161 17.82 -11.42 -10.91
C PRO A 161 18.92 -12.14 -10.10
N GLY A 162 20.08 -11.51 -9.92
CA GLY A 162 21.15 -11.98 -9.03
C GLY A 162 20.99 -11.61 -7.55
N GLY A 163 19.88 -10.94 -7.19
CA GLY A 163 19.62 -10.36 -5.87
C GLY A 163 20.29 -9.00 -5.64
N PRO A 164 19.91 -8.28 -4.57
CA PRO A 164 20.51 -7.00 -4.21
C PRO A 164 22.00 -7.15 -3.83
N SER A 165 22.86 -6.36 -4.47
CA SER A 165 24.29 -6.33 -4.18
C SER A 165 24.61 -5.31 -3.08
N ARG A 166 25.78 -5.49 -2.44
CA ARG A 166 26.31 -4.48 -1.48
C ARG A 166 26.61 -3.14 -2.15
N SER A 167 26.87 -3.11 -3.46
CA SER A 167 27.11 -1.86 -4.19
C SER A 167 25.87 -0.97 -4.34
N LEU A 168 24.67 -1.51 -4.09
CA LEU A 168 23.44 -0.71 -3.98
C LEU A 168 23.36 0.08 -2.66
N HIS A 169 24.24 -0.23 -1.70
CA HIS A 169 24.38 0.51 -0.45
C HIS A 169 25.47 1.55 -0.68
N ASN A 170 25.08 2.78 -1.04
CA ASN A 170 26.00 3.83 -1.49
C ASN A 170 26.75 4.56 -0.35
N GLY A 171 26.63 4.09 0.90
CA GLY A 171 27.43 4.56 2.05
C GLY A 171 27.13 5.98 2.54
N SER A 172 26.40 6.80 1.77
CA SER A 172 25.66 7.95 2.27
C SER A 172 24.45 7.46 3.06
N PHE A 173 24.12 8.14 4.15
CA PHE A 173 23.04 7.82 5.09
C PHE A 173 21.88 7.07 4.43
N GLU A 174 21.59 5.88 4.99
CA GLU A 174 20.47 4.97 4.74
C GLU A 174 20.63 3.88 3.65
N SER A 175 20.52 2.63 4.09
CA SER A 175 20.61 1.44 3.23
C SER A 175 19.23 1.04 2.70
N PRO A 176 19.04 0.91 1.38
CA PRO A 176 17.78 0.47 0.83
C PRO A 176 17.41 -0.93 1.35
N MET A 177 16.22 -1.05 1.93
CA MET A 177 15.66 -2.33 2.33
C MET A 177 14.92 -2.93 1.14
N PHE A 178 15.29 -4.14 0.76
CA PHE A 178 14.64 -4.90 -0.32
C PHE A 178 13.83 -6.06 0.25
N TRP A 179 12.66 -6.32 -0.32
CA TRP A 179 11.89 -7.53 -0.04
C TRP A 179 11.43 -8.18 -1.35
N PRO A 180 11.44 -9.51 -1.43
CA PRO A 180 11.15 -10.21 -2.68
C PRO A 180 9.67 -10.08 -3.06
N LEU A 181 9.43 -9.85 -4.34
CA LEU A 181 8.13 -9.96 -5.00
C LEU A 181 8.06 -11.18 -5.94
N GLY A 182 9.20 -11.87 -6.16
CA GLY A 182 9.30 -13.09 -6.96
C GLY A 182 9.88 -12.85 -8.37
N GLY A 183 10.52 -13.87 -8.95
CA GLY A 183 11.08 -13.79 -10.31
C GLY A 183 12.17 -12.73 -10.49
N GLY A 184 13.01 -12.51 -9.47
CA GLY A 184 14.05 -11.47 -9.48
C GLY A 184 13.53 -10.05 -9.20
N TRP A 185 12.23 -9.90 -8.93
CA TRP A 185 11.65 -8.61 -8.56
C TRP A 185 11.65 -8.39 -7.05
N TYR A 186 11.87 -7.14 -6.68
CA TYR A 186 11.89 -6.66 -5.31
C TYR A 186 11.09 -5.37 -5.18
N GLY A 187 10.37 -5.22 -4.07
CA GLY A 187 9.99 -3.91 -3.58
C GLY A 187 11.13 -3.37 -2.73
N TRP A 188 11.32 -2.05 -2.75
CA TRP A 188 12.36 -1.42 -1.94
C TRP A 188 11.91 -0.09 -1.35
N THR A 189 12.50 0.27 -0.22
CA THR A 189 12.40 1.59 0.43
C THR A 189 13.79 2.03 0.89
N ALA A 190 14.10 3.30 0.76
CA ALA A 190 15.25 3.96 1.38
C ALA A 190 14.74 5.22 2.08
N SER A 191 14.89 5.32 3.40
CA SER A 191 14.74 6.60 4.09
C SER A 191 15.95 7.49 3.80
N TRP A 192 15.83 8.79 4.03
CA TRP A 192 16.89 9.78 3.80
C TRP A 192 17.43 10.28 5.14
#